data_AF-A0A9X0BE19-F1
#
_entry.id   AF-A0A9X0BE19-F1
#
_cell.length_a   1.000
_cell.length_b   1.000
_cell.length_c   1.000
_cell.angle_alpha   90.00
_cell.angle_beta   90.00
_cell.angle_gamma   90.00
#
_symmetry.space_group_name_H-M   'P 1'
#
loop_
_entity.id
_entity.type
_entity.pdbx_description
1 polymer ?
#
loop_
_entity_poly.entity_id
_entity_poly.type
_entity_poly.pdbx_seq_one_letter_code
_entity_poly.pdbx_strand_id
1 'polypeptide(L)'
;MLGLTLVPIPFRAQHMILQTLQRHLEHSAFQFVQKWLLPQSLAVGWTCPEALEMHKFFKLLTRHRWKISSEKHRENITTVQNLRHSIVSIRHAAVHRLAKDRDSLLEMNCGAIEFCLRIGDDYSAESLCRLLDFLQKTLSKSSMVQVQPQQAVFSHPRLSKLSLRTRLQERSITPPDVIKRLIGCIAEDLISEVAHFLRIEFP
;
A
#
# COMPACT_ATOMS: atom_id res chain seq x y z
N MET A 1 -8.89 29.09 -0.41
CA MET A 1 -8.41 27.76 0.00
C MET A 1 -8.00 27.00 -1.25
N LEU A 2 -6.71 26.92 -1.55
CA LEU A 2 -6.20 26.05 -2.61
C LEU A 2 -6.25 24.63 -2.05
N GLY A 3 -7.14 23.79 -2.60
CA GLY A 3 -7.22 22.39 -2.22
C GLY A 3 -5.92 21.69 -2.60
N LEU A 4 -5.18 21.22 -1.59
CA LEU A 4 -4.09 20.28 -1.78
C LEU A 4 -4.72 18.99 -2.32
N THR A 5 -4.74 18.81 -3.63
CA THR A 5 -5.10 17.52 -4.23
C THR A 5 -3.98 16.57 -3.91
N LEU A 6 -4.15 15.80 -2.86
CA LEU A 6 -3.28 14.68 -2.56
C LEU A 6 -3.27 13.77 -3.79
N VAL A 7 -2.09 13.55 -4.40
CA VAL A 7 -2.02 12.70 -5.58
C VAL A 7 -2.38 11.28 -5.14
N PRO A 8 -3.45 10.69 -5.70
CA PRO A 8 -3.82 9.32 -5.35
C PRO A 8 -2.74 8.37 -5.84
N ILE A 9 -2.49 7.30 -5.08
CA ILE A 9 -1.58 6.24 -5.52
C ILE A 9 -2.12 5.66 -6.84
N PRO A 10 -1.33 5.57 -7.92
CA PRO A 10 -1.78 4.99 -9.19
C PRO A 10 -2.28 3.57 -9.00
N PHE A 11 -3.39 3.22 -9.65
CA PHE A 11 -4.04 1.92 -9.49
C PHE A 11 -3.10 0.72 -9.66
N ARG A 12 -2.18 0.78 -10.62
CA ARG A 12 -1.17 -0.27 -10.82
C ARG A 12 -0.27 -0.45 -9.61
N ALA A 13 0.21 0.65 -9.01
CA ALA A 13 1.01 0.61 -7.80
C ALA A 13 0.20 0.05 -6.61
N GLN A 14 -1.07 0.47 -6.45
CA GLN A 14 -1.97 -0.10 -5.44
C GLN A 14 -2.07 -1.62 -5.57
N HIS A 15 -2.27 -2.11 -6.79
CA HIS A 15 -2.41 -3.54 -7.04
C HIS A 15 -1.12 -4.31 -6.70
N MET A 16 0.04 -3.78 -7.07
CA MET A 16 1.33 -4.39 -6.72
C MET A 16 1.53 -4.49 -5.21
N ILE A 17 1.19 -3.43 -4.47
CA ILE A 17 1.22 -3.43 -3.00
C ILE A 17 0.30 -4.52 -2.44
N LEU A 18 -0.96 -4.54 -2.88
CA LEU A 18 -1.96 -5.52 -2.42
C LEU A 18 -1.54 -6.97 -2.71
N GLN A 19 -0.94 -7.23 -3.87
CA GLN A 19 -0.42 -8.56 -4.23
C GLN A 19 0.76 -8.96 -3.33
N THR A 20 1.65 -8.02 -2.99
CA THR A 20 2.73 -8.29 -2.03
C THR A 20 2.19 -8.59 -0.65
N LEU A 21 1.24 -7.79 -0.13
CA LEU A 21 0.60 -8.05 1.15
C LEU A 21 -0.07 -9.43 1.16
N GLN A 22 -0.86 -9.76 0.13
CA GLN A 22 -1.51 -11.06 0.01
C GLN A 22 -0.50 -12.22 0.06
N ARG A 23 0.57 -12.15 -0.75
CA ARG A 23 1.59 -13.21 -0.80
C ARG A 23 2.25 -13.47 0.55
N HIS A 24 2.66 -12.40 1.25
CA HIS A 24 3.27 -12.54 2.57
C HIS A 24 2.29 -13.14 3.58
N LEU A 25 1.05 -12.65 3.62
CA LEU A 25 0.04 -13.18 4.52
C LEU A 25 -0.22 -14.67 4.28
N GLU A 26 -0.37 -15.09 3.01
CA GLU A 26 -0.56 -16.48 2.63
C GLU A 26 0.66 -17.34 3.01
N HIS A 27 1.87 -16.85 2.78
CA HIS A 27 3.10 -17.54 3.12
C HIS A 27 3.29 -17.70 4.63
N SER A 28 3.16 -16.62 5.41
CA SER A 28 3.27 -16.65 6.87
C SER A 28 2.21 -17.57 7.48
N ALA A 29 0.97 -17.46 7.03
CA ALA A 29 -0.13 -18.31 7.49
C ALA A 29 0.13 -19.79 7.17
N PHE A 30 0.67 -20.07 5.97
CA PHE A 30 1.00 -21.43 5.55
C PHE A 30 2.12 -22.03 6.41
N GLN A 31 3.22 -21.30 6.60
CA GLN A 31 4.30 -21.75 7.47
C GLN A 31 3.82 -22.01 8.90
N PHE A 32 2.94 -21.14 9.42
CA PHE A 32 2.36 -21.33 10.74
C PHE A 32 1.56 -22.64 10.84
N VAL A 33 0.68 -22.93 9.88
CA VAL A 33 -0.10 -24.18 9.91
C VAL A 33 0.76 -25.41 9.63
N GLN A 34 1.79 -25.32 8.78
CA GLN A 34 2.73 -26.42 8.57
C GLN A 34 3.49 -26.75 9.86
N LYS A 35 3.83 -25.73 10.66
CA LYS A 35 4.54 -25.93 11.93
C LYS A 35 3.66 -26.53 13.02
N TRP A 36 2.43 -26.04 13.17
CA TRP A 36 1.60 -26.36 14.34
C TRP A 36 0.39 -27.25 14.06
N LEU A 37 -0.10 -27.28 12.83
CA LEU A 37 -1.38 -27.88 12.45
C LEU A 37 -1.28 -28.71 11.16
N LEU A 38 -0.12 -29.32 10.91
CA LEU A 38 0.18 -30.05 9.67
C LEU A 38 -0.88 -31.10 9.31
N PRO A 39 -1.36 -31.97 10.22
CA PRO A 39 -2.37 -32.94 9.84
C PRO A 39 -3.70 -32.28 9.44
N GLN A 40 -4.01 -31.09 9.99
CA GLN A 40 -5.23 -30.35 9.66
C GLN A 40 -5.10 -29.62 8.33
N SER A 41 -3.92 -29.03 8.03
CA SER A 41 -3.67 -28.37 6.74
C SER A 41 -3.74 -29.37 5.58
N LEU A 42 -3.17 -30.58 5.76
CA LEU A 42 -3.24 -31.65 4.78
C LEU A 42 -4.68 -32.15 4.56
N ALA A 43 -5.47 -32.30 5.63
CA ALA A 43 -6.87 -32.74 5.52
C ALA A 43 -7.77 -31.77 4.75
N VAL A 44 -7.40 -30.48 4.67
CA VAL A 44 -8.12 -29.48 3.87
C VAL A 44 -7.44 -29.18 2.52
N GLY A 45 -6.40 -29.94 2.17
CA GLY A 45 -5.73 -29.85 0.88
C GLY A 45 -4.79 -28.65 0.72
N TRP A 46 -4.32 -28.02 1.80
CA TRP A 46 -3.34 -26.94 1.70
C TRP A 46 -1.95 -27.50 1.48
N THR A 47 -1.56 -27.57 0.22
CA THR A 47 -0.25 -28.08 -0.24
C THR A 47 0.76 -26.96 -0.48
N CYS A 48 0.31 -25.73 -0.70
CA CYS A 48 1.16 -24.55 -0.88
C CYS A 48 0.50 -23.28 -0.28
N PRO A 49 1.25 -22.17 -0.13
CA PRO A 49 0.71 -20.90 0.36
C PRO A 49 -0.52 -20.40 -0.40
N GLU A 50 -0.50 -20.48 -1.73
CA GLU A 50 -1.56 -19.97 -2.61
C GLU A 50 -2.85 -20.79 -2.51
N ALA A 51 -2.74 -22.07 -2.15
CA ALA A 51 -3.87 -22.94 -1.88
C ALA A 51 -4.53 -22.65 -0.53
N LEU A 52 -3.86 -21.88 0.35
CA LEU A 52 -4.40 -21.51 1.65
C LEU A 52 -5.55 -20.51 1.48
N GLU A 53 -6.74 -20.98 1.80
CA GLU A 53 -7.91 -20.11 1.87
C GLU A 53 -7.93 -19.34 3.19
N MET A 54 -7.56 -18.07 3.13
CA MET A 54 -7.39 -17.22 4.33
C MET A 54 -8.60 -17.23 5.28
N HIS A 55 -9.82 -17.22 4.75
CA HIS A 55 -11.02 -17.27 5.57
C HIS A 55 -11.21 -18.63 6.30
N LYS A 56 -10.72 -19.74 5.71
CA LYS A 56 -10.70 -21.07 6.34
C LYS A 56 -9.55 -21.19 7.34
N PHE A 57 -8.41 -20.52 7.12
CA PHE A 57 -7.31 -20.43 8.09
C PHE A 57 -7.78 -19.95 9.46
N PHE A 58 -8.55 -18.85 9.51
CA PHE A 58 -9.10 -18.36 10.78
C PHE A 58 -10.02 -19.38 11.46
N LYS A 59 -10.87 -20.09 10.71
CA LYS A 59 -11.73 -21.15 11.28
C LYS A 59 -10.89 -22.30 11.84
N LEU A 60 -9.83 -22.69 11.13
CA LEU A 60 -8.91 -23.76 11.49
C LEU A 60 -8.14 -23.40 12.78
N LEU A 61 -7.67 -22.16 12.93
CA LEU A 61 -7.02 -21.69 14.15
C LEU A 61 -7.92 -21.79 15.37
N THR A 62 -9.16 -21.30 15.29
CA THR A 62 -10.11 -21.37 16.40
C THR A 62 -10.44 -22.82 16.75
N ARG A 63 -10.68 -23.65 15.73
CA ARG A 63 -11.04 -25.07 15.89
C ARG A 63 -9.88 -25.92 16.38
N HIS A 64 -8.63 -25.51 16.27
CA HIS A 64 -7.50 -26.36 16.67
C HIS A 64 -6.52 -25.65 17.59
N ARG A 65 -6.97 -24.59 18.28
CA ARG A 65 -6.18 -23.80 19.23
C ARG A 65 -5.38 -24.67 20.20
N TRP A 66 -6.00 -25.68 20.80
CA TRP A 66 -5.37 -26.54 21.80
C TRP A 66 -4.28 -27.46 21.25
N LYS A 67 -4.20 -27.63 19.92
CA LYS A 67 -3.14 -28.42 19.27
C LYS A 67 -1.86 -27.62 19.04
N ILE A 68 -1.91 -26.29 19.17
CA ILE A 68 -0.74 -25.43 19.06
C ILE A 68 0.05 -25.53 20.37
N SER A 69 1.26 -26.07 20.32
CA SER A 69 2.08 -26.33 21.51
C SER A 69 2.64 -25.07 22.17
N SER A 70 2.72 -23.96 21.43
CA SER A 70 3.17 -22.66 21.96
C SER A 70 2.03 -21.93 22.69
N GLU A 71 2.20 -21.70 23.99
CA GLU A 71 1.28 -20.91 24.81
C GLU A 71 1.12 -19.48 24.26
N LYS A 72 2.23 -18.79 23.97
CA LYS A 72 2.23 -17.44 23.38
C LYS A 72 1.37 -17.36 22.11
N HIS A 73 1.50 -18.34 21.21
CA HIS A 73 0.69 -18.34 19.99
C HIS A 73 -0.78 -18.65 20.28
N ARG A 74 -1.07 -19.55 21.22
CA ARG A 74 -2.43 -19.83 21.67
C ARG A 74 -3.11 -18.61 22.27
N GLU A 75 -2.42 -17.82 23.08
CA GLU A 75 -2.94 -16.57 23.65
C GLU A 75 -3.23 -15.55 22.54
N ASN A 76 -2.33 -15.45 21.56
CA ASN A 76 -2.49 -14.55 20.42
C ASN A 76 -3.63 -14.90 19.46
N ILE A 77 -4.21 -16.11 19.50
CA ILE A 77 -5.27 -16.50 18.53
C ILE A 77 -6.45 -15.52 18.58
N THR A 78 -6.88 -15.06 19.75
CA THR A 78 -7.98 -14.10 19.86
C THR A 78 -7.65 -12.80 19.11
N THR A 79 -6.43 -12.28 19.27
CA THR A 79 -5.95 -11.10 18.53
C THR A 79 -5.91 -11.36 17.03
N VAL A 80 -5.40 -12.52 16.61
CA VAL A 80 -5.40 -12.92 15.20
C VAL A 80 -6.82 -12.98 14.63
N GLN A 81 -7.80 -13.47 15.39
CA GLN A 81 -9.22 -13.47 14.96
C GLN A 81 -9.78 -12.06 14.77
N ASN A 82 -9.39 -11.10 15.61
CA ASN A 82 -9.83 -9.71 15.47
C ASN A 82 -9.33 -9.07 14.15
N LEU A 83 -8.18 -9.52 13.65
CA LEU A 83 -7.62 -9.06 12.37
C LEU A 83 -8.30 -9.70 11.15
N ARG A 84 -9.15 -10.72 11.33
CA ARG A 84 -9.74 -11.52 10.24
C ARG A 84 -10.35 -10.66 9.15
N HIS A 85 -11.14 -9.65 9.50
CA HIS A 85 -11.79 -8.80 8.51
C HIS A 85 -10.76 -8.03 7.67
N SER A 86 -9.74 -7.45 8.32
CA SER A 86 -8.66 -6.73 7.63
C SER A 86 -7.90 -7.63 6.66
N ILE A 87 -7.46 -8.80 7.12
CA ILE A 87 -6.66 -9.74 6.31
C ILE A 87 -7.48 -10.31 5.14
N VAL A 88 -8.74 -10.66 5.36
CA VAL A 88 -9.63 -11.13 4.28
C VAL A 88 -9.90 -10.00 3.26
N SER A 89 -10.04 -8.76 3.72
CA SER A 89 -10.24 -7.58 2.86
C SER A 89 -9.04 -7.34 1.93
N ILE A 90 -7.80 -7.53 2.41
CA ILE A 90 -6.58 -7.44 1.59
C ILE A 90 -6.65 -8.42 0.41
N ARG A 91 -6.93 -9.70 0.70
CA ARG A 91 -7.05 -10.74 -0.35
C ARG A 91 -8.18 -10.42 -1.33
N HIS A 92 -9.34 -9.99 -0.82
CA HIS A 92 -10.46 -9.62 -1.67
C HIS A 92 -10.10 -8.45 -2.59
N ALA A 93 -9.45 -7.41 -2.07
CA ALA A 93 -9.02 -6.27 -2.85
C ALA A 93 -7.96 -6.63 -3.90
N ALA A 94 -6.99 -7.49 -3.55
CA ALA A 94 -5.97 -7.97 -4.47
C ALA A 94 -6.59 -8.79 -5.62
N VAL A 95 -7.38 -9.82 -5.31
CA VAL A 95 -7.97 -10.75 -6.28
C VAL A 95 -8.96 -10.04 -7.23
N HIS A 96 -9.83 -9.19 -6.68
CA HIS A 96 -10.83 -8.48 -7.49
C HIS A 96 -10.33 -7.11 -7.98
N ARG A 97 -9.04 -6.81 -7.79
CA ARG A 97 -8.38 -5.57 -8.24
C ARG A 97 -9.17 -4.32 -7.83
N LEU A 98 -9.56 -4.25 -6.57
CA LEU A 98 -10.34 -3.14 -6.04
C LEU A 98 -9.41 -1.95 -5.77
N ALA A 99 -9.77 -0.78 -6.28
CA ALA A 99 -9.08 0.45 -5.95
C ALA A 99 -9.23 0.75 -4.46
N LYS A 100 -8.15 1.23 -3.85
CA LYS A 100 -8.09 1.65 -2.46
C LYS A 100 -7.53 3.06 -2.38
N ASP A 101 -8.08 3.84 -1.49
CA ASP A 101 -7.44 5.10 -1.12
C ASP A 101 -6.15 4.82 -0.33
N ARG A 102 -5.39 5.90 -0.16
CA ARG A 102 -4.11 5.86 0.54
C ARG A 102 -4.24 5.33 1.96
N ASP A 103 -5.21 5.83 2.71
CA ASP A 103 -5.32 5.57 4.14
C ASP A 103 -5.72 4.10 4.35
N SER A 104 -6.61 3.58 3.50
CA SER A 104 -6.97 2.17 3.47
C SER A 104 -5.77 1.26 3.16
N LEU A 105 -4.86 1.65 2.25
CA LEU A 105 -3.65 0.86 1.97
C LEU A 105 -2.67 0.84 3.14
N LEU A 106 -2.51 1.96 3.85
CA LEU A 106 -1.68 2.03 5.05
C LEU A 106 -2.26 1.19 6.18
N GLU A 107 -3.57 1.30 6.42
CA GLU A 107 -4.28 0.48 7.42
C GLU A 107 -4.18 -1.02 7.12
N MET A 108 -4.33 -1.40 5.84
CA MET A 108 -4.15 -2.78 5.39
C MET A 108 -2.73 -3.28 5.66
N ASN A 109 -1.71 -2.46 5.37
CA ASN A 109 -0.32 -2.82 5.65
C ASN A 109 -0.07 -2.99 7.17
N CYS A 110 -0.54 -2.06 7.99
CA CYS A 110 -0.47 -2.18 9.46
C CYS A 110 -1.16 -3.45 9.97
N GLY A 111 -2.34 -3.78 9.44
CA GLY A 111 -3.05 -5.01 9.78
C GLY A 111 -2.24 -6.26 9.40
N ALA A 112 -1.53 -6.23 8.28
CA ALA A 112 -0.67 -7.33 7.84
C ALA A 112 0.58 -7.48 8.73
N ILE A 113 1.23 -6.37 9.10
CA ILE A 113 2.35 -6.37 10.06
C ILE A 113 1.92 -6.99 11.38
N GLU A 114 0.83 -6.51 11.96
CA GLU A 114 0.31 -7.01 13.24
C GLU A 114 -0.03 -8.50 13.14
N PHE A 115 -0.62 -8.94 12.03
CA PHE A 115 -0.88 -10.36 11.80
C PHE A 115 0.40 -11.20 11.85
N CYS A 116 1.43 -10.83 11.07
CA CYS A 116 2.71 -11.53 11.01
C CYS A 116 3.38 -11.62 12.39
N LEU A 117 3.40 -10.52 13.15
CA LEU A 117 3.94 -10.49 14.52
C LEU A 117 3.20 -11.47 15.46
N ARG A 118 1.88 -11.55 15.35
CA ARG A 118 1.07 -12.41 16.25
C ARG A 118 1.25 -13.90 15.98
N ILE A 119 1.45 -14.26 14.72
CA ILE A 119 1.77 -15.64 14.33
C ILE A 119 3.27 -15.95 14.43
N GLY A 120 4.12 -14.95 14.72
CA GLY A 120 5.56 -15.11 14.95
C GLY A 120 6.41 -15.18 13.70
N ASP A 121 5.97 -14.54 12.61
CA ASP A 121 6.78 -14.32 11.41
C ASP A 121 7.40 -12.92 11.45
N ASP A 122 8.50 -12.80 12.20
CA ASP A 122 9.20 -11.54 12.41
C ASP A 122 9.84 -11.02 11.10
N TYR A 123 10.26 -11.92 10.21
CA TYR A 123 10.85 -11.56 8.92
C TYR A 123 9.84 -10.86 7.99
N SER A 124 8.65 -11.46 7.83
CA SER A 124 7.60 -10.81 7.04
C SER A 124 7.14 -9.51 7.69
N ALA A 125 7.01 -9.47 9.03
CA ALA A 125 6.64 -8.25 9.74
C ALA A 125 7.65 -7.11 9.47
N GLU A 126 8.95 -7.38 9.56
CA GLU A 126 10.00 -6.39 9.33
C GLU A 126 10.01 -5.88 7.88
N SER A 127 9.87 -6.79 6.91
CA SER A 127 9.82 -6.44 5.49
C SER A 127 8.59 -5.58 5.17
N LEU A 128 7.44 -5.90 5.79
CA LEU A 128 6.22 -5.10 5.68
C LEU A 128 6.33 -3.73 6.38
N CYS A 129 7.05 -3.63 7.50
CA CYS A 129 7.40 -2.34 8.11
C CYS A 129 8.22 -1.46 7.15
N ARG A 130 9.22 -2.04 6.47
CA ARG A 130 9.99 -1.29 5.45
C ARG A 130 9.11 -0.82 4.29
N LEU A 131 8.15 -1.63 3.87
CA LEU A 131 7.14 -1.21 2.90
C LEU A 131 6.26 -0.06 3.44
N LEU A 132 5.82 -0.12 4.69
CA LEU A 132 5.04 0.96 5.31
C LEU A 132 5.82 2.27 5.33
N ASP A 133 7.08 2.24 5.78
CA ASP A 133 7.97 3.40 5.79
C ASP A 133 8.18 3.98 4.39
N PHE A 134 8.39 3.11 3.40
CA PHE A 134 8.50 3.52 2.01
C PHE A 134 7.23 4.22 1.54
N LEU A 135 6.05 3.64 1.76
CA LEU A 135 4.78 4.23 1.37
C LEU A 135 4.60 5.59 2.05
N GLN A 136 4.80 5.70 3.36
CA GLN A 136 4.68 6.97 4.09
C GLN A 136 5.63 8.05 3.55
N LYS A 137 6.90 7.71 3.28
CA LYS A 137 7.89 8.63 2.70
C LYS A 137 7.47 9.10 1.30
N THR A 138 7.08 8.17 0.44
CA THR A 138 6.68 8.46 -0.95
C THR A 138 5.39 9.28 -1.01
N LEU A 139 4.45 9.03 -0.09
CA LEU A 139 3.22 9.81 0.07
C LEU A 139 3.46 11.22 0.61
N SER A 140 4.47 11.38 1.49
CA SER A 140 4.87 12.69 2.00
C SER A 140 5.48 13.56 0.89
N LYS A 141 6.30 12.98 0.02
CA LYS A 141 6.87 13.66 -1.15
C LYS A 141 5.80 14.12 -2.15
N SER A 142 4.78 13.29 -2.37
CA SER A 142 3.71 13.58 -3.34
C SER A 142 2.77 14.71 -2.90
N SER A 143 2.75 15.05 -1.61
CA SER A 143 2.01 16.19 -1.06
C SER A 143 2.71 17.55 -1.31
N MET A 144 3.94 17.54 -1.85
CA MET A 144 4.77 18.73 -2.08
C MET A 144 4.79 19.22 -3.53
N VAL A 145 3.82 18.85 -4.38
CA VAL A 145 3.65 19.55 -5.67
C VAL A 145 3.09 20.95 -5.40
N GLN A 146 3.93 21.83 -4.87
CA GLN A 146 3.73 23.26 -4.96
C GLN A 146 4.02 23.64 -6.42
N VAL A 147 3.00 24.10 -7.12
CA VAL A 147 3.20 24.94 -8.30
C VAL A 147 3.81 26.25 -7.78
N GLN A 148 5.13 26.30 -7.64
CA GLN A 148 5.85 27.55 -7.45
C GLN A 148 5.94 28.25 -8.81
N PRO A 149 5.39 29.46 -8.96
CA PRO A 149 5.66 30.25 -10.15
C PRO A 149 7.09 30.78 -10.04
N GLN A 150 8.05 30.07 -10.65
CA GLN A 150 9.41 30.57 -10.77
C GLN A 150 9.42 31.75 -11.75
N GLN A 151 9.65 32.94 -11.22
CA GLN A 151 9.86 34.18 -11.96
C GLN A 151 11.17 34.08 -12.74
N ALA A 152 11.09 33.80 -14.03
CA ALA A 152 12.21 34.02 -14.94
C ALA A 152 12.35 35.54 -15.18
N VAL A 153 13.33 36.14 -14.52
CA VAL A 153 13.77 37.52 -14.73
C VAL A 153 14.41 37.61 -16.11
N PHE A 154 13.74 38.27 -17.07
CA PHE A 154 14.37 38.75 -18.30
C PHE A 154 14.52 40.27 -18.23
N SER A 155 15.77 40.72 -18.33
CA SER A 155 16.19 42.11 -18.21
C SER A 155 16.17 42.84 -19.57
N HIS A 156 15.32 43.87 -19.67
CA HIS A 156 15.45 45.15 -20.43
C HIS A 156 15.53 45.17 -21.98
N PRO A 157 15.30 46.32 -22.68
CA PRO A 157 14.96 47.67 -22.19
C PRO A 157 13.71 48.37 -22.81
N ARG A 158 13.18 49.31 -22.03
CA ARG A 158 12.43 50.56 -22.34
C ARG A 158 11.71 50.71 -23.69
N LEU A 159 10.39 50.96 -23.62
CA LEU A 159 9.72 52.08 -24.33
C LEU A 159 8.43 52.51 -23.59
N SER A 160 8.39 53.81 -23.25
CA SER A 160 7.26 54.74 -23.05
C SER A 160 5.88 54.26 -22.52
N LYS A 161 5.54 54.81 -21.35
CA LYS A 161 4.22 55.21 -20.81
C LYS A 161 3.00 55.02 -21.73
N LEU A 162 2.03 54.19 -21.31
CA LEU A 162 0.59 54.48 -21.43
C LEU A 162 -0.24 53.50 -20.54
N SER A 163 -1.10 54.11 -19.72
CA SER A 163 -2.22 53.56 -18.94
C SER A 163 -2.04 52.26 -18.14
N LEU A 164 -1.89 52.45 -16.83
CA LEU A 164 -2.43 51.57 -15.78
C LEU A 164 -3.92 51.28 -16.05
N ARG A 165 -4.33 50.01 -15.84
CA ARG A 165 -5.71 49.45 -15.90
C ARG A 165 -6.14 48.77 -17.21
N THR A 166 -5.54 47.63 -17.53
CA THR A 166 -6.24 46.40 -18.01
C THR A 166 -5.22 45.28 -18.23
N ARG A 167 -4.72 44.68 -17.14
CA ARG A 167 -4.05 43.36 -17.19
C ARG A 167 -4.38 42.53 -15.96
N LEU A 168 -5.65 42.53 -15.57
CA LEU A 168 -6.21 41.58 -14.60
C LEU A 168 -7.05 40.54 -15.34
N GLN A 169 -6.47 39.81 -16.31
CA GLN A 169 -7.06 38.54 -16.75
C GLN A 169 -6.19 37.63 -17.60
N GLU A 170 -4.85 37.71 -17.51
CA GLU A 170 -4.03 36.58 -17.94
C GLU A 170 -3.89 35.63 -16.75
N ARG A 171 -4.98 34.89 -16.46
CA ARG A 171 -4.83 33.61 -15.77
C ARG A 171 -3.91 32.79 -16.66
N SER A 172 -2.74 32.41 -16.15
CA SER A 172 -1.89 31.39 -16.72
C SER A 172 -2.67 30.07 -16.71
N ILE A 173 -3.53 29.87 -17.71
CA ILE A 173 -4.22 28.61 -17.95
C ILE A 173 -3.15 27.72 -18.59
N THR A 174 -2.43 26.97 -17.76
CA THR A 174 -1.72 25.80 -18.27
C THR A 174 -2.73 24.95 -19.04
N PRO A 175 -2.47 24.59 -20.30
CA PRO A 175 -3.41 23.80 -21.08
C PRO A 175 -3.75 22.52 -20.33
N PRO A 176 -5.03 22.09 -20.29
CA PRO A 176 -5.43 20.84 -19.64
C PRO A 176 -4.57 19.64 -20.06
N ASP A 177 -4.04 19.64 -21.29
CA ASP A 177 -3.16 18.60 -21.83
C ASP A 177 -1.75 18.59 -21.21
N VAL A 178 -1.24 19.73 -20.76
CA VAL A 178 0.03 19.80 -20.03
C VAL A 178 -0.13 19.25 -18.61
N ILE A 179 -1.25 19.60 -17.95
CA ILE A 179 -1.58 19.08 -16.62
C ILE A 179 -1.79 17.55 -16.68
N LYS A 180 -2.55 17.05 -17.66
CA LYS A 180 -2.74 15.60 -17.87
C LYS A 180 -1.42 14.88 -18.10
N ARG A 181 -0.52 15.43 -18.92
CA ARG A 181 0.82 14.85 -19.16
C ARG A 181 1.66 14.83 -17.88
N LEU A 182 1.67 15.91 -17.11
CA LEU A 182 2.41 15.97 -15.85
C LEU A 182 1.90 14.96 -14.82
N ILE A 183 0.58 14.84 -14.66
CA ILE A 183 -0.04 13.83 -13.77
C ILE A 183 0.32 12.42 -14.24
N GLY A 184 0.32 12.18 -15.55
CA GLY A 184 0.76 10.91 -16.14
C GLY A 184 2.21 10.57 -15.82
N CYS A 185 3.14 11.52 -15.99
CA CYS A 185 4.55 11.34 -15.65
C CYS A 185 4.73 11.00 -14.15
N ILE A 186 4.11 11.76 -13.26
CA ILE A 186 4.18 11.51 -11.81
C ILE A 186 3.63 10.13 -11.45
N ALA A 187 2.54 9.70 -12.11
CA ALA A 187 1.98 8.38 -11.91
C ALA A 187 2.93 7.25 -12.35
N GLU A 188 3.57 7.39 -13.51
CA GLU A 188 4.54 6.40 -14.01
C GLU A 188 5.81 6.33 -13.17
N ASP A 189 6.30 7.48 -12.69
CA ASP A 189 7.44 7.55 -11.77
C ASP A 189 7.12 6.81 -10.47
N LEU A 190 5.94 7.06 -9.89
CA LEU A 190 5.50 6.38 -8.66
C LEU A 190 5.29 4.87 -8.87
N ILE A 191 4.74 4.46 -10.01
CA ILE A 191 4.64 3.03 -10.37
C ILE A 191 6.03 2.40 -10.42
N SER A 192 6.99 3.08 -11.05
CA SER A 192 8.36 2.59 -11.20
C SER A 192 9.10 2.51 -9.86
N GLU A 193 8.94 3.52 -8.99
CA GLU A 193 9.48 3.51 -7.63
C GLU A 193 8.93 2.35 -6.80
N VAL A 194 7.62 2.14 -6.80
CA VAL A 194 6.97 1.03 -6.09
C VAL A 194 7.45 -0.31 -6.65
N ALA A 195 7.51 -0.46 -7.96
CA ALA A 195 7.99 -1.68 -8.60
C ALA A 195 9.44 -1.99 -8.24
N HIS A 196 10.30 -0.98 -8.26
CA HIS A 196 11.70 -1.11 -7.93
C HIS A 196 11.89 -1.50 -6.46
N PHE A 197 11.21 -0.80 -5.54
CA PHE A 197 11.23 -1.10 -4.12
C PHE A 197 10.79 -2.54 -3.87
N LEU A 198 9.64 -2.94 -4.41
CA LEU A 198 9.09 -4.28 -4.19
C LEU A 198 10.01 -5.38 -4.70
N ARG A 199 10.72 -5.17 -5.83
CA ARG A 199 11.67 -6.15 -6.37
C ARG A 199 12.92 -6.34 -5.50
N ILE A 200 13.36 -5.29 -4.80
CA ILE A 200 14.53 -5.36 -3.92
C ILE A 200 14.15 -5.96 -2.58
N GLU A 201 13.02 -5.51 -2.02
CA GLU A 201 12.58 -5.85 -0.68
C GLU A 201 11.92 -7.23 -0.61
N PHE A 202 11.23 -7.64 -1.68
CA PHE A 202 10.47 -8.88 -1.77
C PHE A 202 10.86 -9.68 -3.03
N PRO A 203 12.06 -10.28 -3.04
CA PRO A 203 12.57 -11.03 -4.18
C PRO A 203 11.74 -12.28 -4.53
#